data_AF-A0A433BDB0-F1
#
_entry.id   AF-A0A433BDB0-F1
#
_cell.length_a   1.000
_cell.length_b   1.000
_cell.length_c   1.000
_cell.angle_alpha   90.00
_cell.angle_beta   90.00
_cell.angle_gamma   90.00
#
_symmetry.space_group_name_H-M   'P 1'
#
loop_
_entity.id
_entity.type
_entity.pdbx_description
1 polymer ?
#
loop_
_entity_poly.entity_id
_entity_poly.type
_entity_poly.pdbx_seq_one_letter_code
_entity_poly.pdbx_strand_id
1 'polypeptide(L)'
;MNEKFEHLMLRAEQLIARIESVLPQPLSAPSDWNASIAWRYRRRGSGHGVLEPVRHVAVMKLDDLKEIEPQKEKIQRNTQQFVRGLPANNVLLTGARGTGKSSLIKACLNEYAPEGLRLIEVDKADLTDLPDIVDVVSSRAEKFVIFCDDLSFEEGEAGYKALKSILDGSVAAATPNVLIYATSNRRHLLPEYMTENLTYTHTEDGEVHPGEVVEEKISLSERFGLWVSFYPFSQDEYLTIVGQWLSSFGVSDAAREAARPEALVWALERGSRSGRVAYQFARDFAGRTHG
;
A
#
# COMPACT_ATOMS: atom_id res chain seq x y z
N MET A 1 41.02 43.68 8.06
CA MET A 1 40.20 43.06 6.99
C MET A 1 39.34 44.14 6.36
N ASN A 2 39.16 44.14 5.04
CA ASN A 2 38.42 45.17 4.31
C ASN A 2 36.90 44.96 4.54
N GLU A 3 36.15 45.96 5.00
CA GLU A 3 34.70 45.84 5.27
C GLU A 3 33.90 45.32 4.06
N LYS A 4 34.32 45.69 2.85
CA LYS A 4 33.71 45.18 1.61
C LYS A 4 33.92 43.69 1.41
N PHE A 5 35.03 43.15 1.93
CA PHE A 5 35.36 41.73 1.88
C PHE A 5 34.54 40.93 2.90
N GLU A 6 34.41 41.43 4.14
CA GLU A 6 33.52 40.86 5.17
C GLU A 6 32.07 40.78 4.67
N HIS A 7 31.57 41.87 4.09
CA HIS A 7 30.21 41.92 3.55
C HIS A 7 30.01 40.99 2.33
N LEU A 8 31.06 40.76 1.53
CA LEU A 8 31.02 39.78 0.44
C LEU A 8 30.97 38.36 0.99
N MET A 9 31.76 38.05 2.02
CA MET A 9 31.78 36.74 2.68
C MET A 9 30.41 36.38 3.27
N LEU A 10 29.79 37.33 3.97
CA LEU A 10 28.45 37.16 4.56
C LEU A 10 27.38 36.90 3.50
N ARG A 11 27.45 37.58 2.34
CA ARG A 11 26.54 37.32 1.22
C ARG A 11 26.81 35.98 0.54
N ALA A 12 28.08 35.57 0.44
CA ALA A 12 28.45 34.27 -0.10
C ALA A 12 27.97 33.14 0.79
N GLU A 13 28.13 33.23 2.12
CA GLU A 13 27.59 32.25 3.07
C GLU A 13 26.06 32.14 2.98
N GLN A 14 25.35 33.27 2.90
CA GLN A 14 23.90 33.26 2.71
C GLN A 14 23.47 32.62 1.39
N LEU A 15 24.24 32.82 0.32
CA LEU A 15 23.98 32.19 -0.97
C LEU A 15 24.27 30.70 -0.92
N ILE A 16 25.38 30.28 -0.31
CA ILE A 16 25.75 28.87 -0.12
C ILE A 16 24.68 28.16 0.70
N ALA A 17 24.25 28.73 1.84
CA ALA A 17 23.19 28.15 2.66
C ALA A 17 21.86 28.02 1.90
N ARG A 18 21.53 29.01 1.04
CA ARG A 18 20.36 28.90 0.17
C ARG A 18 20.53 27.82 -0.88
N ILE A 19 21.68 27.73 -1.54
CA ILE A 19 21.96 26.68 -2.54
C ILE A 19 21.90 25.29 -1.89
N GLU A 20 22.53 25.10 -0.73
CA GLU A 20 22.47 23.86 0.04
C GLU A 20 21.04 23.46 0.43
N SER A 21 20.14 24.44 0.62
CA SER A 21 18.72 24.19 0.90
C SER A 21 17.89 23.79 -0.33
N VAL A 22 18.44 23.91 -1.55
CA VAL A 22 17.77 23.54 -2.81
C VAL A 22 18.51 22.43 -3.56
N LEU A 23 19.75 22.11 -3.20
CA LEU A 23 20.48 20.99 -3.78
C LEU A 23 19.86 19.67 -3.31
N PRO A 24 19.71 18.64 -4.16
CA PRO A 24 19.25 17.33 -3.73
C PRO A 24 20.19 16.75 -2.67
N GLN A 25 19.71 16.65 -1.42
CA GLN A 25 20.35 15.88 -0.35
C GLN A 25 19.83 14.44 -0.36
N PRO A 26 20.67 13.47 0.03
CA PRO A 26 20.27 12.08 0.18
C PRO A 26 19.10 11.96 1.16
N LEU A 27 18.28 10.93 0.97
CA LEU A 27 17.18 10.61 1.88
C LEU A 27 17.72 10.52 3.32
N SER A 28 17.14 11.34 4.21
CA SER A 28 17.53 11.34 5.62
C SER A 28 16.71 10.32 6.40
N ALA A 29 17.39 9.50 7.19
CA ALA A 29 16.75 8.64 8.17
C ALA A 29 16.02 9.49 9.23
N PRO A 30 14.86 9.04 9.73
CA PRO A 30 14.26 9.58 10.95
C PRO A 30 15.26 9.67 12.11
N SER A 31 15.20 10.79 12.84
CA SER A 31 16.00 10.99 14.05
C SER A 31 15.57 10.08 15.21
N ASP A 32 14.29 9.68 15.24
CA ASP A 32 13.72 8.76 16.22
C ASP A 32 12.79 7.75 15.56
N TRP A 33 13.28 6.52 15.36
CA TRP A 33 12.50 5.42 14.79
C TRP A 33 11.39 4.89 15.72
N ASN A 34 11.39 5.27 17.01
CA ASN A 34 10.34 4.89 17.96
C ASN A 34 9.17 5.87 17.96
N ALA A 35 9.27 7.00 17.24
CA ALA A 35 8.20 7.99 17.15
C ALA A 35 6.92 7.43 16.49
N SER A 36 7.04 6.37 15.67
CA SER A 36 5.90 5.70 15.05
C SER A 36 6.26 4.29 14.55
N ILE A 37 5.27 3.41 14.52
CA ILE A 37 5.36 2.09 13.86
C ILE A 37 5.12 2.18 12.34
N ALA A 38 4.59 3.30 11.86
CA ALA A 38 4.34 3.58 10.44
C ALA A 38 4.93 4.92 10.02
N TRP A 39 5.46 4.95 8.81
CA TRP A 39 6.12 6.08 8.19
C TRP A 39 5.52 6.31 6.81
N ARG A 40 5.60 7.55 6.32
CA ARG A 40 5.24 7.88 4.95
C ARG A 40 6.43 8.54 4.27
N TYR A 41 6.83 8.01 3.13
CA TYR A 41 7.79 8.69 2.27
C TYR A 41 7.12 9.88 1.59
N ARG A 42 7.81 11.01 1.57
CA ARG A 42 7.43 12.17 0.78
C ARG A 42 8.65 12.84 0.18
N ARG A 43 8.53 13.21 -1.09
CA ARG A 43 9.43 14.20 -1.68
C ARG A 43 8.98 15.62 -1.34
N ARG A 44 9.87 16.41 -0.76
CA ARG A 44 9.68 17.85 -0.53
C ARG A 44 9.85 18.61 -1.84
N GLY A 45 9.28 19.82 -1.92
CA GLY A 45 9.41 20.68 -3.10
C GLY A 45 10.85 21.08 -3.46
N SER A 46 11.79 20.93 -2.53
CA SER A 46 13.23 21.10 -2.78
C SER A 46 13.93 19.86 -3.37
N GLY A 47 13.18 18.78 -3.64
CA GLY A 47 13.70 17.51 -4.17
C GLY A 47 14.10 16.48 -3.10
N HIS A 48 14.19 16.87 -1.83
CA HIS A 48 14.56 15.98 -0.73
C HIS A 48 13.47 14.96 -0.39
N GLY A 49 13.84 13.68 -0.36
CA GLY A 49 13.03 12.64 0.25
C GLY A 49 13.09 12.70 1.78
N VAL A 50 11.97 12.48 2.45
CA VAL A 50 11.89 12.33 3.91
C VAL A 50 10.91 11.23 4.31
N LEU A 51 11.21 10.53 5.40
CA LEU A 51 10.28 9.62 6.07
C LEU A 51 9.58 10.36 7.21
N GLU A 52 8.30 10.67 7.05
CA GLU A 52 7.48 11.33 8.08
C GLU A 52 6.75 10.29 8.94
N PRO A 53 6.73 10.42 10.29
CA PRO A 53 6.00 9.50 11.15
C PRO A 53 4.50 9.68 10.98
N VAL A 54 3.77 8.57 10.78
CA VAL A 54 2.31 8.56 10.77
C VAL A 54 1.79 8.66 12.21
N ARG A 55 1.45 9.87 12.64
CA ARG A 55 1.03 10.17 14.02
C ARG A 55 -0.22 9.43 14.49
N HIS A 56 -1.11 9.10 13.56
CA HIS A 56 -2.37 8.41 13.85
C HIS A 56 -2.47 7.16 12.99
N VAL A 57 -1.92 6.06 13.51
CA VAL A 57 -2.13 4.74 12.93
C VAL A 57 -3.51 4.25 13.38
N ALA A 58 -4.39 3.95 12.43
CA ALA A 58 -5.71 3.43 12.75
C ALA A 58 -5.57 2.10 13.49
N VAL A 59 -6.14 2.03 14.70
CA VAL A 59 -6.19 0.80 15.49
C VAL A 59 -7.28 -0.08 14.89
N MET A 60 -6.87 -1.02 14.07
CA MET A 60 -7.72 -2.03 13.45
C MET A 60 -7.13 -3.39 13.75
N LYS A 61 -7.94 -4.30 14.30
CA LYS A 61 -7.54 -5.68 14.57
C LYS A 61 -7.87 -6.56 13.38
N LEU A 62 -7.20 -7.70 13.28
CA LEU A 62 -7.49 -8.68 12.24
C LEU A 62 -8.90 -9.27 12.37
N ASP A 63 -9.39 -9.40 13.60
CA ASP A 63 -10.75 -9.87 13.89
C ASP A 63 -11.84 -8.89 13.46
N ASP A 64 -11.49 -7.61 13.26
CA ASP A 64 -12.41 -6.59 12.76
C ASP A 64 -12.66 -6.75 11.25
N LEU A 65 -11.84 -7.53 10.54
CA LEU A 65 -12.01 -7.81 9.13
C LEU A 65 -12.75 -9.14 8.95
N LYS A 66 -14.00 -9.08 8.49
CA LYS A 66 -14.86 -10.25 8.26
C LYS A 66 -14.87 -10.64 6.79
N GLU A 67 -15.21 -11.90 6.53
CA GLU A 67 -15.43 -12.47 5.21
C GLU A 67 -14.17 -12.44 4.31
N ILE A 68 -13.00 -12.44 4.95
CA ILE A 68 -11.69 -12.44 4.29
C ILE A 68 -10.69 -13.38 5.00
N GLU A 69 -11.19 -14.42 5.68
CA GLU A 69 -10.42 -15.39 6.47
C GLU A 69 -9.28 -16.03 5.68
N PRO A 70 -9.49 -16.57 4.46
CA PRO A 70 -8.39 -17.14 3.68
C PRO A 70 -7.31 -16.12 3.31
N GLN A 71 -7.68 -14.85 3.10
CA GLN A 71 -6.75 -13.76 2.83
C GLN A 71 -5.96 -13.39 4.09
N LYS A 72 -6.62 -13.33 5.25
CA LYS A 72 -5.97 -13.09 6.56
C LYS A 72 -4.91 -14.14 6.84
N GLU A 73 -5.24 -15.43 6.72
CA GLU A 73 -4.32 -16.52 6.99
C GLU A 73 -3.04 -16.45 6.14
N LYS A 74 -3.20 -16.19 4.83
CA LYS A 74 -2.06 -16.07 3.89
C LYS A 74 -1.13 -14.92 4.27
N ILE A 75 -1.69 -13.73 4.53
CA ILE A 75 -0.90 -12.55 4.88
C ILE A 75 -0.26 -12.70 6.27
N GLN A 76 -1.02 -13.22 7.25
CA GLN A 76 -0.51 -13.45 8.59
C GLN A 76 0.66 -14.43 8.57
N ARG A 77 0.53 -15.58 7.89
CA ARG A 77 1.62 -16.55 7.78
C ARG A 77 2.88 -15.94 7.19
N ASN A 78 2.75 -15.22 6.06
CA ASN A 78 3.89 -14.57 5.40
C ASN A 78 4.55 -13.51 6.29
N THR A 79 3.73 -12.67 6.93
CA THR A 79 4.22 -11.60 7.80
C THR A 79 4.87 -12.15 9.07
N GLN A 80 4.30 -13.21 9.64
CA GLN A 80 4.86 -13.90 10.80
C GLN A 80 6.22 -14.54 10.48
N GLN A 81 6.36 -15.15 9.29
CA GLN A 81 7.65 -15.65 8.81
C GLN A 81 8.67 -14.51 8.74
N PHE A 82 8.27 -13.38 8.14
CA PHE A 82 9.14 -12.22 7.97
C PHE A 82 9.64 -11.62 9.30
N VAL A 83 8.75 -11.39 10.27
CA VAL A 83 9.13 -10.83 11.58
C VAL A 83 10.03 -11.76 12.38
N ARG A 84 9.92 -13.07 12.16
CA ARG A 84 10.80 -14.08 12.76
C ARG A 84 12.11 -14.28 12.00
N GLY A 85 12.35 -13.53 10.93
CA GLY A 85 13.56 -13.67 10.09
C GLY A 85 13.58 -14.94 9.22
N LEU A 86 12.43 -15.56 8.99
CA LEU A 86 12.26 -16.68 8.07
C LEU A 86 11.98 -16.17 6.64
N PRO A 87 12.20 -16.98 5.60
CA PRO A 87 11.85 -16.63 4.22
C PRO A 87 10.36 -16.26 4.10
N ALA A 88 10.10 -15.13 3.43
CA ALA A 88 8.78 -14.58 3.18
C ALA A 88 8.77 -13.87 1.81
N ASN A 89 7.59 -13.69 1.24
CA ASN A 89 7.42 -13.17 -0.11
C ASN A 89 6.95 -11.72 -0.13
N ASN A 90 7.32 -11.01 -1.20
CA ASN A 90 6.64 -9.79 -1.62
C ASN A 90 5.17 -10.12 -1.96
N VAL A 91 4.25 -9.23 -1.61
CA VAL A 91 2.81 -9.49 -1.66
C VAL A 91 2.10 -8.53 -2.60
N LEU A 92 1.26 -9.09 -3.48
CA LEU A 92 0.31 -8.34 -4.28
C LEU A 92 -1.13 -8.70 -3.86
N LEU A 93 -1.87 -7.70 -3.37
CA LEU A 93 -3.29 -7.80 -3.02
C LEU A 93 -4.11 -7.23 -4.17
N THR A 94 -4.87 -8.05 -4.88
CA THR A 94 -5.70 -7.60 -6.02
C THR A 94 -7.19 -7.69 -5.67
N GLY A 95 -8.03 -6.88 -6.30
CA GLY A 95 -9.48 -7.00 -6.17
C GLY A 95 -10.23 -5.68 -6.16
N ALA A 96 -11.54 -5.72 -5.98
CA ALA A 96 -12.38 -4.53 -6.02
C ALA A 96 -12.05 -3.51 -4.91
N ARG A 97 -12.47 -2.25 -5.10
CA ARG A 97 -12.31 -1.19 -4.10
C ARG A 97 -13.18 -1.48 -2.88
N GLY A 98 -12.65 -1.21 -1.69
CA GLY A 98 -13.40 -1.32 -0.43
C GLY A 98 -13.59 -2.75 0.10
N THR A 99 -12.88 -3.74 -0.43
CA THR A 99 -12.88 -5.14 0.05
C THR A 99 -11.94 -5.40 1.23
N GLY A 100 -11.21 -4.39 1.70
CA GLY A 100 -10.36 -4.50 2.89
C GLY A 100 -8.87 -4.77 2.63
N LYS A 101 -8.37 -4.64 1.40
CA LYS A 101 -6.94 -4.85 1.06
C LYS A 101 -5.98 -4.03 1.93
N SER A 102 -6.10 -2.69 1.91
CA SER A 102 -5.24 -1.79 2.68
C SER A 102 -5.52 -1.89 4.19
N SER A 103 -6.77 -2.19 4.55
CA SER A 103 -7.18 -2.46 5.93
C SER A 103 -6.48 -3.68 6.52
N LEU A 104 -6.33 -4.76 5.73
CA LEU A 104 -5.61 -5.97 6.13
C LEU A 104 -4.14 -5.68 6.42
N ILE A 105 -3.47 -4.90 5.58
CA ILE A 105 -2.06 -4.53 5.82
C ILE A 105 -1.90 -3.73 7.12
N LYS A 106 -2.82 -2.79 7.37
CA LYS A 106 -2.83 -2.00 8.62
C LYS A 106 -3.11 -2.87 9.85
N ALA A 107 -4.02 -3.82 9.73
CA ALA A 107 -4.30 -4.78 10.81
C ALA A 107 -3.09 -5.69 11.09
N CYS A 108 -2.39 -6.16 10.06
CA CYS A 108 -1.14 -6.90 10.23
C CYS A 108 -0.03 -6.05 10.85
N LEU A 109 0.08 -4.77 10.49
CA LEU A 109 1.01 -3.86 11.15
C LEU A 109 0.74 -3.79 12.66
N ASN A 110 -0.52 -3.58 13.06
CA ASN A 110 -0.87 -3.48 14.47
C ASN A 110 -0.56 -4.77 15.24
N GLU A 111 -0.84 -5.93 14.63
CA GLU A 111 -0.57 -7.24 15.24
C GLU A 111 0.92 -7.49 15.49
N TYR A 112 1.76 -7.20 14.49
CA TYR A 112 3.18 -7.59 14.49
C TYR A 112 4.14 -6.44 14.82
N ALA A 113 3.67 -5.21 15.03
CA ALA A 113 4.51 -4.09 15.46
C ALA A 113 5.30 -4.35 16.77
N PRO A 114 4.73 -5.04 17.79
CA PRO A 114 5.48 -5.45 18.97
C PRO A 114 6.63 -6.43 18.67
N GLU A 115 6.55 -7.19 17.58
CA GLU A 115 7.61 -8.09 17.09
C GLU A 115 8.62 -7.38 16.18
N GLY A 116 8.56 -6.04 16.08
CA GLY A 116 9.51 -5.24 15.31
C GLY A 116 9.09 -4.92 13.87
N LEU A 117 7.86 -5.22 13.48
CA LEU A 117 7.33 -4.81 12.18
C LEU A 117 7.15 -3.29 12.11
N ARG A 118 7.53 -2.70 10.97
CA ARG A 118 7.34 -1.29 10.62
C ARG A 118 6.77 -1.19 9.21
N LEU A 119 5.98 -0.16 8.97
CA LEU A 119 5.39 0.11 7.66
C LEU A 119 5.94 1.42 7.09
N ILE A 120 6.27 1.43 5.80
CA ILE A 120 6.60 2.66 5.06
C ILE A 120 5.63 2.78 3.89
N GLU A 121 4.71 3.73 3.96
CA GLU A 121 3.83 4.07 2.83
C GLU A 121 4.62 4.86 1.78
N VAL A 122 4.61 4.38 0.54
CA VAL A 122 5.24 5.02 -0.62
C VAL A 122 4.17 5.22 -1.69
N ASP A 123 4.05 6.44 -2.19
CA ASP A 123 3.14 6.74 -3.30
C ASP A 123 3.71 6.18 -4.61
N LYS A 124 2.82 5.82 -5.53
CA LYS A 124 3.17 5.37 -6.88
C LYS A 124 4.15 6.33 -7.58
N ALA A 125 3.95 7.64 -7.43
CA ALA A 125 4.80 8.66 -8.05
C ALA A 125 6.25 8.68 -7.51
N ASP A 126 6.46 8.18 -6.30
CA ASP A 126 7.73 8.22 -5.58
C ASP A 126 8.49 6.87 -5.64
N LEU A 127 8.00 5.89 -6.41
CA LEU A 127 8.60 4.55 -6.48
C LEU A 127 10.01 4.52 -7.05
N THR A 128 10.42 5.57 -7.76
CA THR A 128 11.80 5.71 -8.24
C THR A 128 12.81 5.80 -7.10
N ASP A 129 12.38 6.20 -5.90
CA ASP A 129 13.24 6.35 -4.72
C ASP A 129 13.27 5.11 -3.84
N LEU A 130 12.64 4.01 -4.28
CA LEU A 130 12.69 2.74 -3.55
C LEU A 130 14.11 2.31 -3.17
N PRO A 131 15.13 2.41 -4.03
CA PRO A 131 16.51 2.06 -3.65
C PRO A 131 17.00 2.88 -2.45
N ASP A 132 16.81 4.20 -2.47
CA ASP A 132 17.22 5.09 -1.38
C ASP A 132 16.48 4.76 -0.08
N ILE A 133 15.17 4.46 -0.17
CA ILE A 133 14.36 4.06 0.99
C ILE A 133 14.89 2.75 1.60
N VAL A 134 15.20 1.77 0.74
CA VAL A 134 15.79 0.48 1.17
C VAL A 134 17.14 0.70 1.83
N ASP A 135 18.01 1.50 1.25
CA ASP A 135 19.35 1.78 1.79
C ASP A 135 19.27 2.36 3.21
N VAL A 136 18.36 3.30 3.44
CA VAL A 136 18.13 3.93 4.74
C VAL A 136 17.67 2.93 5.82
N VAL A 137 16.92 1.89 5.45
CA VAL A 137 16.40 0.90 6.41
C VAL A 137 17.20 -0.40 6.47
N SER A 138 18.08 -0.67 5.51
CA SER A 138 18.81 -1.93 5.36
C SER A 138 19.64 -2.33 6.58
N SER A 139 20.17 -1.35 7.31
CA SER A 139 21.04 -1.56 8.49
C SER A 139 20.27 -1.72 9.80
N ARG A 140 18.94 -1.64 9.77
CA ARG A 140 18.08 -1.66 10.95
C ARG A 140 17.71 -3.09 11.36
N ALA A 141 17.47 -3.28 12.65
CA ALA A 141 17.03 -4.58 13.18
C ALA A 141 15.54 -4.82 12.94
N GLU A 142 14.75 -3.74 12.84
CA GLU A 142 13.34 -3.78 12.53
C GLU A 142 13.08 -4.38 11.13
N LYS A 143 11.87 -4.92 10.96
CA LYS A 143 11.40 -5.50 9.70
C LYS A 143 10.46 -4.52 9.01
N PHE A 144 10.79 -4.11 7.80
CA PHE A 144 10.06 -3.07 7.08
C PHE A 144 9.20 -3.67 5.97
N VAL A 145 7.92 -3.34 5.97
CA VAL A 145 7.06 -3.51 4.82
C VAL A 145 6.96 -2.17 4.12
N ILE A 146 7.47 -2.07 2.89
CA ILE A 146 7.20 -0.96 1.99
C ILE A 146 5.84 -1.19 1.36
N PHE A 147 4.90 -0.30 1.62
CA PHE A 147 3.50 -0.43 1.23
C PHE A 147 3.12 0.58 0.15
N CYS A 148 2.64 0.08 -0.99
CA CYS A 148 2.15 0.87 -2.10
C CYS A 148 0.64 0.62 -2.28
N ASP A 149 -0.19 1.63 -2.02
CA ASP A 149 -1.65 1.51 -2.14
C ASP A 149 -2.12 1.89 -3.55
N ASP A 150 -3.10 1.16 -4.09
CA ASP A 150 -3.69 1.36 -5.43
C ASP A 150 -2.65 1.40 -6.57
N LEU A 151 -1.69 0.47 -6.53
CA LEU A 151 -0.64 0.33 -7.52
C LEU A 151 -1.22 -0.06 -8.89
N SER A 152 -0.94 0.77 -9.87
CA SER A 152 -1.17 0.55 -11.30
C SER A 152 -0.18 1.42 -12.05
N PHE A 153 0.28 1.06 -13.23
CA PHE A 153 1.24 1.83 -14.01
C PHE A 153 0.63 2.23 -15.34
N GLU A 154 1.08 3.36 -15.88
CA GLU A 154 0.91 3.68 -17.30
C GLU A 154 2.20 3.32 -18.06
N GLU A 155 2.12 3.19 -19.38
CA GLU A 155 3.30 2.87 -20.19
C GLU A 155 4.38 3.95 -20.08
N GLY A 156 5.64 3.52 -19.93
CA GLY A 156 6.80 4.41 -19.79
C GLY A 156 7.02 4.98 -18.38
N GLU A 157 6.22 4.60 -17.40
CA GLU A 157 6.35 5.11 -16.04
C GLU A 157 7.63 4.61 -15.34
N ALA A 158 8.47 5.54 -14.88
CA ALA A 158 9.79 5.21 -14.31
C ALA A 158 9.70 4.32 -13.05
N GLY A 159 8.63 4.48 -12.25
CA GLY A 159 8.37 3.68 -11.05
C GLY A 159 8.26 2.18 -11.33
N TYR A 160 7.81 1.78 -12.53
CA TYR A 160 7.75 0.37 -12.94
C TYR A 160 9.13 -0.28 -12.93
N LYS A 161 10.13 0.39 -13.52
CA LYS A 161 11.50 -0.14 -13.62
C LYS A 161 12.17 -0.27 -12.25
N ALA A 162 11.96 0.72 -11.39
CA ALA A 162 12.47 0.70 -10.02
C ALA A 162 11.87 -0.48 -9.23
N LEU A 163 10.54 -0.62 -9.25
CA LEU A 163 9.87 -1.73 -8.56
C LEU A 163 10.30 -3.10 -9.11
N LYS A 164 10.38 -3.26 -10.43
CA LYS A 164 10.85 -4.49 -11.11
C LYS A 164 12.24 -4.89 -10.61
N SER A 165 13.17 -3.94 -10.55
CA SER A 165 14.56 -4.17 -10.12
C SER A 165 14.68 -4.61 -8.66
N ILE A 166 13.84 -4.07 -7.76
CA ILE A 166 13.81 -4.49 -6.35
C ILE A 166 13.23 -5.91 -6.24
N LEU A 167 12.13 -6.20 -6.94
CA LEU A 167 11.47 -7.51 -6.91
C LEU A 167 12.33 -8.63 -7.53
N ASP A 168 13.13 -8.32 -8.55
CA ASP A 168 14.12 -9.25 -9.13
C ASP A 168 15.30 -9.56 -8.20
N GLY A 169 15.41 -8.86 -7.06
CA GLY A 169 16.49 -9.06 -6.10
C GLY A 169 17.84 -8.68 -6.68
N SER A 170 17.91 -7.57 -7.44
CA SER A 170 19.20 -7.02 -7.89
C SER A 170 20.18 -6.90 -6.69
N VAL A 171 21.48 -7.02 -6.95
CA VAL A 171 22.54 -7.18 -5.93
C VAL A 171 22.49 -6.14 -4.80
N ALA A 172 21.96 -4.94 -5.08
CA ALA A 172 21.81 -3.86 -4.10
C ALA A 172 20.50 -3.92 -3.27
N ALA A 173 19.48 -4.64 -3.71
CA ALA A 173 18.11 -4.53 -3.21
C ALA A 173 17.64 -5.67 -2.29
N ALA A 174 18.32 -6.83 -2.32
CA ALA A 174 17.93 -8.00 -1.55
C ALA A 174 18.35 -7.88 -0.06
N THR A 175 17.63 -7.05 0.69
CA THR A 175 17.84 -6.91 2.14
C THR A 175 16.89 -7.86 2.89
N PRO A 176 17.38 -8.62 3.88
CA PRO A 176 16.57 -9.62 4.60
C PRO A 176 15.55 -8.99 5.58
N ASN A 177 15.49 -7.66 5.64
CA ASN A 177 14.62 -6.90 6.52
C ASN A 177 13.62 -6.01 5.76
N VAL A 178 13.48 -6.16 4.44
CA VAL A 178 12.48 -5.41 3.65
C VAL A 178 11.61 -6.37 2.82
N LEU A 179 10.30 -6.11 2.82
CA LEU A 179 9.35 -6.69 1.86
C LEU A 179 8.50 -5.60 1.22
N ILE A 180 8.07 -5.82 -0.02
CA ILE A 180 7.12 -4.95 -0.73
C ILE A 180 5.74 -5.56 -0.68
N TYR A 181 4.78 -4.82 -0.13
CA TYR A 181 3.36 -5.14 -0.18
C TYR A 181 2.65 -4.09 -1.05
N ALA A 182 1.89 -4.52 -2.03
CA ALA A 182 1.13 -3.62 -2.90
C ALA A 182 -0.35 -4.01 -2.93
N THR A 183 -1.25 -3.03 -2.99
CA THR A 183 -2.64 -3.29 -3.38
C THR A 183 -2.87 -2.84 -4.82
N SER A 184 -3.75 -3.51 -5.55
CA SER A 184 -4.20 -3.07 -6.86
C SER A 184 -5.68 -3.34 -7.05
N ASN A 185 -6.34 -2.48 -7.82
CA ASN A 185 -7.69 -2.72 -8.31
C ASN A 185 -7.70 -3.50 -9.63
N ARG A 186 -6.52 -3.69 -10.27
CA ARG A 186 -6.33 -4.48 -11.47
C ARG A 186 -5.59 -5.78 -11.10
N ARG A 187 -5.81 -6.84 -11.88
CA ARG A 187 -5.05 -8.09 -11.72
C ARG A 187 -3.62 -7.93 -12.22
N HIS A 188 -3.45 -7.24 -13.34
CA HIS A 188 -2.16 -6.87 -13.90
C HIS A 188 -1.91 -5.38 -13.63
N LEU A 189 -0.67 -5.07 -13.24
CA LEU A 189 -0.30 -3.71 -12.84
C LEU A 189 -0.26 -2.72 -14.01
N LEU A 190 -0.12 -3.20 -15.24
CA LEU A 190 -0.18 -2.40 -16.46
C LEU A 190 -1.53 -2.60 -17.18
N PRO A 191 -2.04 -1.59 -17.91
CA PRO A 191 -3.28 -1.70 -18.68
C PRO A 191 -3.13 -2.72 -19.80
N GLU A 192 -4.16 -3.54 -20.01
CA GLU A 192 -4.30 -4.40 -21.19
C GLU A 192 -5.14 -3.66 -22.22
N TYR A 193 -4.60 -3.40 -23.41
CA TYR A 193 -5.38 -2.81 -24.49
C TYR A 193 -5.95 -3.91 -25.39
N MET A 194 -7.22 -3.80 -25.79
CA MET A 194 -7.87 -4.77 -26.68
C MET A 194 -7.14 -4.94 -28.02
N THR A 195 -6.41 -3.93 -28.48
CA THR A 195 -5.58 -3.99 -29.70
C THR A 195 -4.35 -4.89 -29.53
N GLU A 196 -3.83 -5.05 -28.31
CA GLU A 196 -2.69 -5.94 -28.01
C GLU A 196 -3.14 -7.42 -27.96
N ASN A 197 -4.43 -7.65 -27.69
CA ASN A 197 -5.05 -8.97 -27.87
C ASN A 197 -5.28 -9.34 -29.34
N LEU A 198 -4.99 -8.45 -30.29
CA LEU A 198 -5.05 -8.78 -31.72
C LEU A 198 -3.69 -9.22 -32.27
N THR A 199 -2.61 -9.02 -31.51
CA THR A 199 -1.25 -9.45 -31.86
C THR A 199 -0.89 -10.87 -31.39
N TYR A 200 -1.86 -11.64 -30.87
CA TYR A 200 -1.65 -13.05 -30.58
C TYR A 200 -1.36 -13.82 -31.86
N THR A 201 -0.12 -14.29 -32.01
CA THR A 201 0.26 -15.22 -33.08
C THR A 201 -0.17 -16.63 -32.67
N HIS A 202 -0.97 -17.26 -33.52
CA HIS A 202 -1.30 -18.67 -33.40
C HIS A 202 -0.12 -19.47 -33.99
N THR A 203 0.50 -20.36 -33.22
CA THR A 203 1.40 -21.38 -33.78
C THR A 203 0.56 -22.50 -34.42
N GLU A 204 1.17 -23.31 -35.30
CA GLU A 204 0.48 -24.42 -36.00
C GLU A 204 -0.14 -25.45 -35.04
N ASP A 205 0.30 -25.48 -33.77
CA ASP A 205 -0.21 -26.35 -32.70
C ASP A 205 -1.35 -25.72 -31.87
N GLY A 206 -1.81 -24.51 -32.22
CA GLY A 206 -2.92 -23.84 -31.54
C GLY A 206 -2.56 -23.17 -30.20
N GLU A 207 -1.26 -23.08 -29.86
CA GLU A 207 -0.80 -22.34 -28.70
C GLU A 207 -0.82 -20.82 -28.99
N VAL A 208 -1.37 -20.08 -28.04
CA VAL A 208 -1.54 -18.63 -28.11
C VAL A 208 -0.35 -17.99 -27.40
N HIS A 209 0.60 -17.43 -28.16
CA HIS A 209 1.74 -16.70 -27.59
C HIS A 209 1.39 -15.23 -27.38
N PRO A 210 1.43 -14.71 -26.14
CA PRO A 210 1.28 -13.28 -25.89
C PRO A 210 2.40 -12.51 -26.60
N GLY A 211 2.10 -11.35 -27.20
CA GLY A 211 3.14 -10.47 -27.74
C GLY A 211 4.08 -9.98 -26.64
N GLU A 212 5.31 -9.59 -26.99
CA GLU A 212 6.37 -9.15 -26.05
C GLU A 212 5.89 -8.08 -25.03
N VAL A 213 4.98 -7.20 -25.45
CA VAL A 213 4.36 -6.17 -24.59
C VAL A 213 3.47 -6.78 -23.51
N VAL A 214 2.70 -7.83 -23.82
CA VAL A 214 1.83 -8.54 -22.86
C VAL A 214 2.68 -9.37 -21.89
N GLU A 215 3.76 -10.00 -22.35
CA GLU A 215 4.71 -10.69 -21.48
C GLU A 215 5.35 -9.74 -20.46
N GLU A 216 5.73 -8.52 -20.88
CA GLU A 216 6.29 -7.53 -19.94
C GLU A 216 5.26 -7.10 -18.87
N LYS A 217 3.98 -6.98 -19.24
CA LYS A 217 2.87 -6.61 -18.33
C LYS A 217 2.60 -7.68 -17.27
N ILE A 218 2.63 -8.95 -17.66
CA ILE A 218 2.48 -10.09 -16.76
C ILE A 218 3.71 -10.23 -15.86
N SER A 219 4.92 -10.04 -16.42
CA SER A 219 6.20 -10.30 -15.74
C SER A 219 6.38 -9.54 -14.43
N LEU A 220 5.85 -8.33 -14.27
CA LEU A 220 6.02 -7.59 -13.01
C LEU A 220 5.15 -8.18 -11.91
N SER A 221 3.89 -8.48 -12.23
CA SER A 221 2.94 -9.00 -11.25
C SER A 221 3.42 -10.37 -10.75
N GLU A 222 3.96 -11.21 -11.63
CA GLU A 222 4.43 -12.57 -11.29
C GLU A 222 5.63 -12.59 -10.33
N ARG A 223 6.39 -11.50 -10.23
CA ARG A 223 7.50 -11.37 -9.28
C ARG A 223 7.05 -11.22 -7.83
N PHE A 224 5.77 -10.93 -7.59
CA PHE A 224 5.22 -11.03 -6.25
C PHE A 224 5.03 -12.50 -5.90
N GLY A 225 5.83 -13.02 -4.97
CA GLY A 225 5.79 -14.44 -4.57
C GLY A 225 4.50 -14.85 -3.83
N LEU A 226 3.67 -13.89 -3.38
CA LEU A 226 2.37 -14.16 -2.79
C LEU A 226 1.28 -13.26 -3.38
N TRP A 227 0.31 -13.88 -4.04
CA TRP A 227 -0.88 -13.21 -4.58
C TRP A 227 -2.09 -13.49 -3.71
N VAL A 228 -2.81 -12.42 -3.36
CA VAL A 228 -4.02 -12.50 -2.54
C VAL A 228 -5.15 -11.74 -3.22
N SER A 229 -6.14 -12.48 -3.72
CA SER A 229 -7.29 -11.92 -4.44
C SER A 229 -8.47 -11.66 -3.50
N PHE A 230 -9.09 -10.50 -3.68
CA PHE A 230 -10.29 -10.05 -2.97
C PHE A 230 -11.45 -9.94 -3.95
N TYR A 231 -12.48 -10.74 -3.71
CA TYR A 231 -13.68 -10.74 -4.53
C TYR A 231 -14.71 -9.74 -4.00
N PRO A 232 -15.63 -9.26 -4.86
CA PRO A 232 -16.78 -8.49 -4.40
C PRO A 232 -17.59 -9.29 -3.37
N PHE A 233 -18.12 -8.61 -2.36
CA PHE A 233 -18.91 -9.29 -1.34
C PHE A 233 -20.25 -9.78 -1.89
N SER A 234 -20.65 -10.97 -1.44
CA SER A 234 -22.02 -11.43 -1.52
C SER A 234 -22.96 -10.52 -0.74
N GLN A 235 -24.27 -10.68 -0.93
CA GLN A 235 -25.24 -9.91 -0.15
C GLN A 235 -25.14 -10.22 1.34
N ASP A 236 -24.98 -11.50 1.69
CA ASP A 236 -24.95 -11.94 3.07
C ASP A 236 -23.66 -11.48 3.75
N GLU A 237 -22.52 -11.58 3.08
CA GLU A 237 -21.25 -11.03 3.54
C GLU A 237 -21.35 -9.52 3.80
N TYR A 238 -21.95 -8.78 2.87
CA TYR A 238 -22.19 -7.34 3.03
C TYR A 238 -23.05 -7.04 4.26
N LEU A 239 -24.14 -7.78 4.47
CA LEU A 239 -25.03 -7.60 5.63
C LEU A 239 -24.35 -7.99 6.95
N THR A 240 -23.49 -9.01 6.95
CA THR A 240 -22.65 -9.34 8.11
C THR A 240 -21.75 -8.17 8.49
N ILE A 241 -21.07 -7.57 7.51
CA ILE A 241 -20.18 -6.42 7.73
C ILE A 241 -20.97 -5.18 8.18
N VAL A 242 -22.15 -4.92 7.60
CA VAL A 242 -23.05 -3.85 8.06
C VAL A 242 -23.43 -4.06 9.52
N GLY A 243 -23.84 -5.28 9.88
CA GLY A 243 -24.18 -5.64 11.24
C GLY A 243 -23.04 -5.35 12.20
N GLN A 244 -21.80 -5.73 11.86
CA GLN A 244 -20.63 -5.46 12.69
C GLN A 244 -20.40 -3.96 12.91
N TRP A 245 -20.48 -3.13 11.87
CA TRP A 245 -20.30 -1.68 12.01
C TRP A 245 -21.42 -1.05 12.84
N LEU A 246 -22.67 -1.44 12.63
CA LEU A 246 -23.77 -0.98 13.46
C LEU A 246 -23.56 -1.35 14.94
N SER A 247 -23.07 -2.57 15.21
CA SER A 247 -22.71 -2.99 16.56
C SER A 247 -21.61 -2.13 17.17
N SER A 248 -20.58 -1.76 16.39
CA SER A 248 -19.49 -0.90 16.91
C SER A 248 -19.93 0.55 17.14
N PHE A 249 -21.02 1.00 16.51
CA PHE A 249 -21.71 2.25 16.82
C PHE A 249 -22.77 2.13 17.94
N GLY A 250 -22.88 0.98 18.61
CA GLY A 250 -23.80 0.78 19.72
C GLY A 250 -25.26 0.63 19.33
N VAL A 251 -25.57 0.29 18.06
CA VAL A 251 -26.92 0.02 17.60
C VAL A 251 -27.36 -1.36 18.12
N SER A 252 -28.57 -1.46 18.68
CA SER A 252 -29.11 -2.72 19.24
C SER A 252 -29.35 -3.79 18.18
N ASP A 253 -29.33 -5.07 18.57
CA ASP A 253 -29.54 -6.18 17.64
C ASP A 253 -30.89 -6.11 16.90
N ALA A 254 -31.95 -5.68 17.59
CA ALA A 254 -33.26 -5.48 16.96
C ALA A 254 -33.23 -4.38 15.88
N ALA A 255 -32.55 -3.26 16.16
CA ALA A 255 -32.40 -2.17 15.18
C ALA A 255 -31.47 -2.57 14.02
N ARG A 256 -30.42 -3.37 14.28
CA ARG A 256 -29.53 -3.91 13.25
C ARG A 256 -30.28 -4.80 12.25
N GLU A 257 -31.13 -5.69 12.75
CA GLU A 257 -31.95 -6.55 11.89
C GLU A 257 -32.95 -5.73 11.07
N ALA A 258 -33.59 -4.71 11.68
CA ALA A 258 -34.49 -3.81 10.97
C ALA A 258 -33.77 -2.95 9.90
N ALA A 259 -32.48 -2.66 10.07
CA ALA A 259 -31.68 -1.86 9.15
C ALA A 259 -31.25 -2.60 7.88
N ARG A 260 -31.38 -3.94 7.82
CA ARG A 260 -30.86 -4.74 6.69
C ARG A 260 -31.44 -4.32 5.33
N PRO A 261 -32.77 -4.13 5.14
CA PRO A 261 -33.31 -3.72 3.85
C PRO A 261 -32.79 -2.34 3.42
N GLU A 262 -32.68 -1.39 4.35
CA GLU A 262 -32.16 -0.06 4.09
C GLU A 262 -30.68 -0.10 3.68
N ALA A 263 -29.89 -0.97 4.31
CA ALA A 263 -28.50 -1.20 3.95
C ALA A 263 -28.34 -1.71 2.51
N LEU A 264 -29.27 -2.54 2.03
CA LEU A 264 -29.26 -3.07 0.66
C LEU A 264 -29.63 -1.98 -0.35
N VAL A 265 -30.62 -1.13 -0.04
CA VAL A 265 -30.95 0.03 -0.87
C VAL A 265 -29.75 0.98 -0.98
N TRP A 266 -29.11 1.28 0.16
CA TRP A 266 -27.89 2.09 0.19
C TRP A 266 -26.77 1.51 -0.70
N ALA A 267 -26.56 0.19 -0.66
CA ALA A 267 -25.56 -0.46 -1.51
C ALA A 267 -25.88 -0.35 -3.01
N LEU A 268 -27.17 -0.43 -3.38
CA LEU A 268 -27.63 -0.28 -4.76
C LEU A 268 -27.42 1.16 -5.25
N GLU A 269 -27.78 2.16 -4.45
CA GLU A 269 -27.55 3.58 -4.78
C GLU A 269 -26.06 3.92 -4.97
N ARG A 270 -25.20 3.24 -4.20
CA ARG A 270 -23.74 3.38 -4.29
C ARG A 270 -23.10 2.49 -5.36
N GLY A 271 -23.89 1.64 -6.02
CA GLY A 271 -23.46 0.73 -7.08
C GLY A 271 -22.45 -0.33 -6.64
N SER A 272 -22.28 -0.60 -5.33
CA SER A 272 -21.33 -1.59 -4.85
C SER A 272 -21.62 -2.10 -3.44
N ARG A 273 -21.33 -3.39 -3.22
CA ARG A 273 -21.27 -4.03 -1.90
C ARG A 273 -19.82 -4.09 -1.47
N SER A 274 -19.44 -3.22 -0.54
CA SER A 274 -18.06 -3.13 -0.02
C SER A 274 -18.09 -2.80 1.46
N GLY A 275 -17.02 -3.15 2.19
CA GLY A 275 -16.89 -2.80 3.61
C GLY A 275 -16.86 -1.28 3.82
N ARG A 276 -16.37 -0.53 2.83
CA ARG A 276 -16.45 0.95 2.81
C ARG A 276 -17.90 1.43 2.75
N VAL A 277 -18.71 0.86 1.86
CA VAL A 277 -20.13 1.22 1.72
C VAL A 277 -20.90 0.82 2.99
N ALA A 278 -20.61 -0.35 3.55
CA ALA A 278 -21.19 -0.82 4.81
C ALA A 278 -20.89 0.13 5.98
N TYR A 279 -19.63 0.57 6.13
CA TYR A 279 -19.23 1.56 7.14
C TYR A 279 -19.96 2.89 6.96
N GLN A 280 -20.08 3.38 5.72
CA GLN A 280 -20.76 4.64 5.42
C GLN A 280 -22.25 4.58 5.77
N PHE A 281 -22.91 3.48 5.42
CA PHE A 281 -24.30 3.22 5.81
C PHE A 281 -24.45 3.17 7.33
N ALA A 282 -23.64 2.35 8.02
CA ALA A 282 -23.75 2.17 9.46
C ALA A 282 -23.52 3.48 10.23
N ARG A 283 -22.57 4.31 9.77
CA ARG A 283 -22.31 5.63 10.34
C ARG A 283 -23.50 6.58 10.17
N ASP A 284 -24.12 6.59 8.99
CA ASP A 284 -25.32 7.38 8.73
C ASP A 284 -26.50 6.92 9.59
N PHE A 285 -26.78 5.61 9.58
CA PHE A 285 -27.86 5.00 10.34
C PHE A 285 -27.74 5.31 11.83
N ALA A 286 -26.56 5.08 12.42
CA ALA A 286 -26.31 5.36 13.83
C ALA A 286 -26.46 6.85 14.16
N GLY A 287 -26.03 7.74 13.27
CA GLY A 287 -26.21 9.19 13.43
C GLY A 287 -27.68 9.61 13.46
N ARG A 288 -28.55 8.90 12.74
CA ARG A 288 -30.01 9.14 12.76
C ARG A 288 -30.73 8.53 13.97
N THR A 289 -30.20 7.46 14.56
CA THR A 289 -30.86 6.75 15.68
C THR A 289 -30.44 7.27 17.07
N HIS A 290 -29.28 7.91 17.18
CA HIS A 290 -28.79 8.54 18.42
C HIS A 290 -29.13 10.04 18.52
N GLY A 291 -29.92 10.57 17.57
CA GLY A 291 -30.36 11.97 17.49
C GLY A 291 -31.78 12.18 17.97
#